data_AF-A0A965YDH0-F1
#
_entry.id   AF-A0A965YDH0-F1
#
_cell.length_a   1.000
_cell.length_b   1.000
_cell.length_c   1.000
_cell.angle_alpha   90.00
_cell.angle_beta   90.00
_cell.angle_gamma   90.00
#
_symmetry.space_group_name_H-M   'P 1'
#
loop_
_entity.id
_entity.type
_entity.pdbx_description
1 polymer ?
#
loop_
_entity_poly.entity_id
_entity_poly.type
_entity_poly.pdbx_seq_one_letter_code
_entity_poly.pdbx_strand_id
1 'polypeptide(L)'
;MPDFDADRWNRIVSQGAFAQSVAIALDSSVFTVGCTVGKGFARKEVDGRLTTDEPLGTVSVVIHKSSLPSEITKDAYHSLLFTIDGETYSVVNWTGHSIVRFFLKSSSEAVAEEDEPIADEGEEGGEIPPDPPTDDEMEL
;
A
#
# COMPACT_ATOMS: atom_id res chain seq x y z
N MET A 1 -9.20 -7.72 12.38
CA MET A 1 -7.94 -8.03 11.67
C MET A 1 -8.26 -9.14 10.67
N PRO A 2 -8.25 -8.90 9.35
CA PRO A 2 -8.39 -9.98 8.40
C PRO A 2 -7.23 -10.96 8.59
N ASP A 3 -7.54 -12.25 8.70
CA ASP A 3 -6.61 -13.35 8.85
C ASP A 3 -5.57 -13.31 7.71
N PHE A 4 -4.38 -12.81 8.05
CA PHE A 4 -3.31 -12.50 7.11
C PHE A 4 -2.42 -13.74 6.98
N ASP A 5 -2.80 -14.64 6.08
CA ASP A 5 -2.26 -16.00 6.02
C ASP A 5 -0.80 -16.07 5.53
N ALA A 6 0.09 -16.60 6.37
CA ALA A 6 1.52 -16.74 6.07
C ALA A 6 1.80 -17.69 4.88
N ASP A 7 0.94 -18.67 4.64
CA ASP A 7 1.09 -19.60 3.51
C ASP A 7 0.81 -18.90 2.17
N ARG A 8 -0.06 -17.89 2.18
CA ARG A 8 -0.30 -17.05 0.99
C ARG A 8 0.97 -16.30 0.58
N TRP A 9 1.81 -15.87 1.53
CA TRP A 9 3.04 -15.14 1.25
C TRP A 9 4.18 -15.99 0.70
N ASN A 10 4.30 -17.25 1.14
CA ASN A 10 5.24 -18.22 0.55
C ASN A 10 4.96 -18.49 -0.93
N ARG A 11 3.74 -18.18 -1.38
CA ARG A 11 3.28 -18.33 -2.76
C ARG A 11 3.38 -17.04 -3.57
N ILE A 12 4.16 -16.03 -3.20
CA ILE A 12 4.22 -14.78 -4.00
C ILE A 12 5.50 -14.71 -4.85
N VAL A 13 5.33 -14.36 -6.12
CA VAL A 13 6.43 -14.06 -7.07
C VAL A 13 6.28 -12.64 -7.59
N SER A 14 7.36 -12.04 -8.09
CA SER A 14 7.27 -10.72 -8.73
C SER A 14 7.62 -10.80 -10.20
N GLN A 15 6.84 -10.09 -11.02
CA GLN A 15 7.22 -9.72 -12.36
C GLN A 15 7.56 -8.23 -12.36
N GLY A 16 8.74 -7.90 -12.84
CA GLY A 16 9.30 -6.55 -12.85
C GLY A 16 10.81 -6.64 -12.99
N ALA A 17 11.34 -6.01 -14.04
CA ALA A 17 12.74 -6.09 -14.41
C ALA A 17 13.30 -4.66 -14.53
N PHE A 18 13.44 -3.97 -13.40
CA PHE A 18 14.20 -2.72 -13.36
C PHE A 18 15.04 -2.70 -12.09
N ALA A 19 16.36 -2.77 -12.28
CA ALA A 19 17.32 -2.47 -11.22
C ALA A 19 17.26 -0.96 -10.96
N GLN A 20 16.93 -0.58 -9.74
CA GLN A 20 16.83 0.80 -9.30
C GLN A 20 17.53 0.97 -7.95
N SER A 21 17.91 2.19 -7.64
CA SER A 21 18.33 2.57 -6.30
C SER A 21 17.13 3.17 -5.58
N VAL A 22 16.76 2.60 -4.44
CA VAL A 22 15.66 3.11 -3.60
C VAL A 22 16.22 3.67 -2.30
N ALA A 23 15.57 4.69 -1.77
CA ALA A 23 15.88 5.17 -0.43
C ALA A 23 15.11 4.31 0.58
N ILE A 24 15.83 3.85 1.60
CA ILE A 24 15.30 3.08 2.72
C ILE A 24 15.54 3.91 3.98
N ALA A 25 14.48 4.20 4.72
CA ALA A 25 14.58 4.84 6.02
C ALA A 25 14.38 3.82 7.14
N LEU A 26 15.22 3.93 8.17
CA LEU A 26 15.06 3.27 9.46
C LEU A 26 15.31 4.31 10.54
N ASP A 27 14.29 4.57 11.36
CA ASP A 27 14.30 5.66 12.35
C ASP A 27 14.65 7.02 11.72
N SER A 28 15.80 7.59 12.08
CA SER A 28 16.30 8.88 11.55
C SER A 28 17.36 8.73 10.45
N SER A 29 17.70 7.49 10.08
CA SER A 29 18.74 7.19 9.10
C SER A 29 18.12 6.87 7.74
N VAL A 30 18.72 7.40 6.66
CA VAL A 30 18.29 7.14 5.28
C VAL A 30 19.46 6.55 4.50
N PHE A 31 19.21 5.43 3.84
CA PHE A 31 20.19 4.67 3.08
C PHE A 31 19.73 4.52 1.64
N THR A 32 20.64 4.59 0.68
CA THR A 32 20.34 4.27 -0.72
C THR A 32 20.81 2.86 -1.03
N VAL A 33 19.91 1.99 -1.49
CA VAL A 33 20.21 0.59 -1.74
C VAL A 33 19.82 0.20 -3.16
N GLY A 34 20.72 -0.49 -3.85
CA GLY A 34 20.43 -1.11 -5.14
C GLY A 34 19.45 -2.28 -4.96
N CYS A 35 18.36 -2.26 -5.71
CA CYS A 35 17.29 -3.23 -5.60
C CYS A 35 16.63 -3.50 -6.96
N THR A 36 15.73 -4.46 -7.00
CA THR A 36 14.79 -4.65 -8.11
C THR A 36 13.38 -4.38 -7.61
N VAL A 37 12.69 -3.44 -8.23
CA VAL A 37 11.28 -3.14 -7.93
C VAL A 37 10.39 -3.88 -8.92
N GLY A 38 9.32 -4.47 -8.43
CA GLY A 38 8.33 -5.16 -9.27
C GLY A 38 6.99 -5.31 -8.56
N LYS A 39 5.99 -5.83 -9.27
CA LYS A 39 4.67 -6.10 -8.68
C LYS A 39 4.65 -7.49 -8.07
N GLY A 40 4.05 -7.64 -6.89
CA GLY A 40 3.77 -8.95 -6.29
C GLY A 40 2.58 -9.63 -6.95
N PHE A 41 2.68 -10.94 -7.16
CA PHE A 41 1.64 -11.80 -7.75
C PHE A 41 1.41 -13.03 -6.88
N ALA A 42 0.14 -13.38 -6.67
CA ALA A 42 -0.22 -14.63 -6.02
C ALA A 42 0.07 -15.81 -6.96
N ARG A 43 0.70 -16.87 -6.43
CA ARG A 43 0.83 -18.15 -7.12
C ARG A 43 -0.35 -19.04 -6.84
N LYS A 44 -0.74 -19.76 -7.88
CA LYS A 44 -1.61 -20.92 -7.80
C LYS A 44 -0.86 -22.13 -8.31
N GLU A 45 -1.17 -23.28 -7.76
CA GLU A 45 -0.69 -24.54 -8.30
C GLU A 45 -1.70 -25.04 -9.33
N VAL A 46 -1.22 -25.21 -10.56
CA VAL A 46 -1.97 -25.77 -11.68
C VAL A 46 -1.15 -26.93 -12.22
N ASP A 47 -1.71 -28.14 -12.16
CA ASP A 47 -1.06 -29.37 -12.63
C ASP A 47 0.34 -29.61 -12.02
N GLY A 48 0.48 -29.34 -10.71
CA GLY A 48 1.75 -29.48 -9.98
C GLY A 48 2.81 -28.43 -10.34
N ARG A 49 2.46 -27.42 -11.14
CA ARG A 49 3.32 -26.28 -11.48
C ARG A 49 2.78 -25.01 -10.83
N LEU A 50 3.68 -24.22 -10.23
CA LEU A 50 3.32 -22.92 -9.68
C LEU A 50 3.23 -21.89 -10.81
N THR A 51 2.01 -21.42 -11.10
CA THR A 51 1.71 -20.36 -12.07
C THR A 51 1.31 -19.08 -11.34
N THR A 52 1.54 -17.92 -11.95
CA THR A 52 0.98 -16.64 -11.50
C THR A 52 -0.48 -16.58 -11.86
N ASP A 53 -1.35 -16.41 -10.87
CA ASP A 53 -2.81 -16.37 -11.07
C ASP A 53 -3.31 -14.92 -11.13
N GLU A 54 -2.90 -14.07 -10.17
CA GLU A 54 -3.43 -12.71 -10.04
C GLU A 54 -2.38 -11.70 -9.54
N PRO A 55 -2.33 -10.47 -10.09
CA PRO A 55 -1.55 -9.38 -9.53
C PRO A 55 -2.16 -8.98 -8.18
N LEU A 56 -1.34 -8.94 -7.13
CA LEU A 56 -1.80 -8.60 -5.78
C LEU A 56 -1.92 -7.09 -5.54
N GLY A 57 -1.70 -6.27 -6.57
CA GLY A 57 -1.62 -4.80 -6.43
C GLY A 57 -0.47 -4.30 -5.55
N THR A 58 0.26 -5.19 -4.88
CA THR A 58 1.32 -4.88 -3.92
C THR A 58 2.64 -4.62 -4.63
N VAL A 59 3.32 -3.54 -4.26
CA VAL A 59 4.70 -3.28 -4.70
C VAL A 59 5.64 -4.23 -3.96
N SER A 60 6.67 -4.71 -4.64
CA SER A 60 7.66 -5.60 -4.06
C SER A 60 9.07 -5.17 -4.43
N VAL A 61 9.99 -5.28 -3.47
CA VAL A 61 11.38 -4.88 -3.63
C VAL A 61 12.28 -6.04 -3.28
N VAL A 62 13.22 -6.37 -4.17
CA VAL A 62 14.18 -7.45 -3.99
C VAL A 62 15.56 -6.86 -3.75
N ILE A 63 16.18 -7.21 -2.63
CA ILE A 63 17.47 -6.70 -2.19
C ILE A 63 18.37 -7.86 -1.79
N HIS A 64 19.62 -7.85 -2.27
CA HIS A 64 20.62 -8.76 -1.73
C HIS A 64 21.01 -8.30 -0.33
N LYS A 65 20.94 -9.18 0.68
CA LYS A 65 21.15 -8.84 2.09
C LYS A 65 22.49 -8.13 2.33
N SER A 66 23.54 -8.48 1.58
CA SER A 66 24.85 -7.80 1.67
C SER A 66 24.86 -6.35 1.20
N SER A 67 23.80 -5.90 0.54
CA SER A 67 23.62 -4.51 0.10
C SER A 67 22.87 -3.68 1.14
N LEU A 68 22.26 -4.33 2.14
CA LEU A 68 21.68 -3.63 3.28
C LEU A 68 22.80 -3.17 4.23
N PRO A 69 22.69 -1.97 4.81
CA PRO A 69 23.54 -1.55 5.93
C PRO A 69 23.52 -2.59 7.04
N SER A 70 24.66 -2.79 7.71
CA SER A 70 24.80 -3.78 8.79
C SER A 70 23.88 -3.51 9.99
N GLU A 71 23.42 -2.27 10.14
CA GLU A 71 22.47 -1.84 11.17
C GLU A 71 21.07 -2.40 10.94
N ILE A 72 20.71 -2.72 9.69
CA ILE A 72 19.40 -3.25 9.34
C ILE A 72 19.38 -4.76 9.56
N THR A 73 18.93 -5.16 10.74
CA THR A 73 18.69 -6.57 11.09
C THR A 73 17.31 -7.04 10.64
N LYS A 74 17.09 -8.36 10.65
CA LYS A 74 15.78 -8.94 10.31
C LYS A 74 14.66 -8.41 11.21
N ASP A 75 14.96 -8.15 12.48
CA ASP A 75 13.99 -7.62 13.45
C ASP A 75 13.53 -6.20 13.09
N ALA A 76 14.36 -5.44 12.37
CA ALA A 76 14.04 -4.08 11.92
C ALA A 76 13.29 -4.04 10.58
N TYR A 77 13.11 -5.17 9.88
CA TYR A 77 12.55 -5.17 8.52
C TYR A 77 11.13 -4.60 8.43
N HIS A 78 10.29 -4.83 9.44
CA HIS A 78 8.93 -4.28 9.48
C HIS A 78 8.90 -2.76 9.74
N SER A 79 9.99 -2.20 10.26
CA SER A 79 10.13 -0.76 10.52
C SER A 79 10.71 0.01 9.33
N LEU A 80 11.06 -0.68 8.25
CA LEU A 80 11.62 -0.03 7.07
C LEU A 80 10.55 0.71 6.28
N LEU A 81 10.91 1.92 5.85
CA LEU A 81 10.15 2.69 4.89
C LEU A 81 10.94 2.78 3.58
N PHE A 82 10.27 2.51 2.47
CA PHE A 82 10.84 2.57 1.14
C PHE A 82 10.29 3.77 0.41
N THR A 83 11.18 4.62 -0.12
CA THR A 83 10.78 5.69 -1.04
C THR A 83 11.13 5.27 -2.46
N ILE A 84 10.10 5.12 -3.28
CA ILE A 84 10.18 4.66 -4.68
C ILE A 84 9.43 5.67 -5.52
N ASP A 85 10.10 6.27 -6.50
CA ASP A 85 9.51 7.28 -7.40
C ASP A 85 8.78 8.43 -6.67
N GLY A 86 9.25 8.80 -5.47
CA GLY A 86 8.68 9.88 -4.65
C GLY A 86 7.54 9.45 -3.73
N GLU A 87 7.09 8.20 -3.81
CA GLU A 87 6.08 7.64 -2.91
C GLU A 87 6.71 6.82 -1.79
N THR A 88 6.12 6.90 -0.59
CA THR A 88 6.58 6.17 0.59
C THR A 88 5.73 4.93 0.82
N TYR A 89 6.42 3.82 1.06
CA TYR A 89 5.83 2.52 1.29
C TYR A 89 6.33 1.90 2.59
N SER A 90 5.47 1.17 3.29
CA SER A 90 5.81 0.40 4.49
C SER A 90 5.87 -1.10 4.19
N VAL A 91 6.73 -1.82 4.92
CA VAL A 91 6.87 -3.27 4.79
C VAL A 91 5.70 -3.99 5.49
N VAL A 92 4.87 -4.66 4.71
CA VAL A 92 3.80 -5.52 5.25
C VAL A 92 4.29 -6.94 5.48
N ASN A 93 5.21 -7.43 4.66
CA ASN A 93 5.84 -8.73 4.84
C ASN A 93 7.18 -8.82 4.13
N TRP A 94 7.97 -9.83 4.46
CA TRP A 94 9.23 -10.13 3.79
C TRP A 94 9.51 -11.64 3.71
N THR A 95 10.32 -12.05 2.75
CA THR A 95 10.75 -13.44 2.59
C THR A 95 12.18 -13.53 2.07
N GLY A 96 12.81 -14.68 2.29
CA GLY A 96 14.15 -14.99 1.82
C GLY A 96 15.25 -14.81 2.88
N HIS A 97 16.47 -15.21 2.51
CA HIS A 97 17.63 -15.25 3.40
C HIS A 97 18.80 -14.40 2.88
N SER A 98 19.44 -14.83 1.79
CA SER A 98 20.54 -14.08 1.17
C SER A 98 20.02 -12.98 0.23
N ILE A 99 18.91 -13.25 -0.43
CA ILE A 99 18.12 -12.29 -1.19
C ILE A 99 16.82 -12.13 -0.40
N VAL A 100 16.58 -10.91 0.07
CA VAL A 100 15.39 -10.56 0.82
C VAL A 100 14.43 -9.88 -0.14
N ARG A 101 13.17 -10.29 -0.08
CA ARG A 101 12.07 -9.66 -0.81
C ARG A 101 11.15 -9.02 0.21
N PHE A 102 10.94 -7.72 0.05
CA PHE A 102 9.99 -6.94 0.81
C PHE A 102 8.71 -6.77 0.01
N PHE A 103 7.59 -6.88 0.69
CA PHE A 103 6.28 -6.62 0.16
C PHE A 103 5.74 -5.38 0.85
N LEU A 104 5.26 -4.46 0.03
CA LEU A 104 5.12 -3.07 0.40
C LEU A 104 3.68 -2.60 0.18
N LYS A 105 3.14 -1.86 1.15
CA LYS A 105 1.88 -1.13 1.00
C LYS A 105 2.18 0.36 0.96
N SER A 106 1.53 1.08 0.05
CA SER A 106 1.66 2.54 0.00
C SER A 106 1.14 3.13 1.31
N SER A 107 1.90 4.06 1.90
CA SER A 107 1.44 4.78 3.09
C SER A 107 0.19 5.62 2.80
N SER A 108 -0.07 5.99 1.54
CA SER A 108 -1.32 6.65 1.12
C SER A 108 -2.53 5.70 1.07
N GLU A 109 -2.33 4.38 0.91
CA GLU A 109 -3.42 3.39 0.98
C GLU A 109 -3.72 2.95 2.43
N ALA A 110 -2.99 3.45 3.42
CA ALA A 110 -3.26 3.19 4.83
C ALA A 110 -4.45 4.02 5.38
N VAL A 111 -4.93 5.01 4.61
CA VAL A 111 -6.05 5.90 4.98
C VAL A 111 -7.33 5.66 4.16
N ALA A 112 -7.38 4.61 3.33
CA ALA A 112 -8.51 4.34 2.44
C ALA A 112 -9.46 3.22 2.94
N GLU A 113 -9.22 2.68 4.13
CA GLU A 113 -10.16 1.75 4.78
C GLU A 113 -10.71 2.47 6.02
N GLU A 114 -12.03 2.72 6.01
CA GLU A 114 -12.84 3.43 7.02
C GLU A 114 -13.00 4.95 6.84
N ASP A 115 -13.50 5.37 5.67
CA ASP A 115 -14.47 6.47 5.63
C ASP A 115 -15.86 5.80 5.56
N GLU A 116 -16.34 5.30 6.71
CA GLU A 116 -17.78 5.07 6.86
C GLU A 116 -18.47 6.40 6.54
N PRO A 117 -19.51 6.43 5.68
CA PRO A 117 -20.27 7.65 5.51
C PRO A 117 -20.83 8.01 6.89
N ILE A 118 -20.34 9.11 7.46
CA ILE A 118 -20.94 9.70 8.64
C ILE A 118 -22.38 9.99 8.23
N ALA A 119 -23.30 9.18 8.73
CA ALA A 119 -24.71 9.50 8.66
C ALA A 119 -24.86 10.82 9.41
N ASP A 120 -25.10 11.89 8.66
CA ASP A 120 -25.51 13.19 9.16
C ASP A 120 -26.91 13.03 9.78
N GLU A 121 -26.97 12.44 10.97
CA GLU A 121 -28.14 12.50 11.81
C GLU A 121 -28.05 13.79 12.64
N GLY A 122 -28.63 14.85 12.07
CA GLY A 122 -29.34 15.85 12.86
C GLY A 122 -28.83 17.28 12.73
N GLU A 123 -29.49 18.05 11.87
CA GLU A 123 -30.08 19.30 12.34
C GLU A 123 -31.50 19.46 11.77
N GLU A 124 -32.48 19.20 12.63
CA GLU A 124 -33.88 19.58 12.44
C GLU A 124 -33.96 21.11 12.61
N GLY A 125 -33.44 21.83 11.60
CA GLY A 125 -33.36 23.28 11.57
C GLY A 125 -34.57 23.90 10.88
N GLY A 126 -35.58 24.24 11.68
CA GLY A 126 -36.44 25.41 11.48
C GLY A 126 -37.46 25.38 10.32
N GLU A 127 -38.74 25.40 10.68
CA GLU A 127 -39.83 25.80 9.79
C GLU A 127 -39.51 27.14 9.10
N ILE A 128 -39.29 27.10 7.79
CA ILE A 128 -39.29 28.30 6.95
C ILE A 128 -40.78 28.71 6.81
N PRO A 129 -41.21 29.90 7.29
CA PRO A 129 -42.56 30.35 6.97
C PRO A 129 -42.68 30.56 5.45
N PRO A 130 -43.82 30.21 4.82
CA PRO A 130 -43.98 30.46 3.39
C PRO A 130 -43.89 31.96 3.10
N ASP A 131 -43.13 32.32 2.07
CA ASP A 131 -43.07 33.67 1.50
C ASP A 131 -44.48 34.19 1.18
N PRO A 132 -44.80 35.47 1.44
CA PRO A 132 -46.04 36.05 0.93
C PRO A 132 -46.00 36.07 -0.61
N PRO A 133 -47.13 35.88 -1.31
CA PRO A 133 -47.15 36.06 -2.76
C PRO A 133 -46.76 37.50 -3.08
N THR A 134 -45.66 37.67 -3.81
CA THR A 134 -45.32 38.96 -4.41
C THR A 134 -46.22 39.12 -5.62
N ASP A 135 -47.25 39.95 -5.47
CA ASP A 135 -48.06 40.45 -6.58
C ASP A 135 -47.21 41.51 -7.30
N ASP A 136 -46.53 41.10 -8.37
CA ASP A 136 -45.96 42.02 -9.35
C ASP A 136 -46.73 41.83 -10.65
N GLU A 137 -47.66 42.76 -10.86
CA GLU A 137 -48.31 43.06 -12.12
C GLU A 137 -47.31 43.33 -13.26
N MET A 138 -47.77 43.03 -14.48
CA MET A 138 -47.31 43.52 -15.80
C MET A 138 -46.08 42.86 -16.45
N GLU A 139 -46.32 42.12 -17.55
CA GLU A 139 -46.19 42.66 -18.92
C GLU A 139 -46.35 41.52 -19.96
N LEU A 140 -47.50 41.49 -20.66
CA LEU A 140 -47.65 41.42 -22.14
C LEU A 140 -49.10 41.13 -22.56
#